data_AF-A0A834L635-F1
#
_entry.id   AF-A0A834L635-F1
#
_cell.length_a   1.000
_cell.length_b   1.000
_cell.length_c   1.000
_cell.angle_alpha   90.00
_cell.angle_beta   90.00
_cell.angle_gamma   90.00
#
_symmetry.space_group_name_H-M   'P 1'
#
loop_
_entity.id
_entity.type
_entity.pdbx_description
1 polymer ?
#
loop_
_entity_poly.entity_id
_entity_poly.type
_entity_poly.pdbx_seq_one_letter_code
_entity_poly.pdbx_strand_id
1 'polypeptide(L)'
;MAQVMPNQSAFSDKAKEAIAFDKTKTGVKGLIDAGVDTIPALFVQPPEFLPDPSTDAAPGLQIVNHGVPLSVMNGVLESVRRFNEQPSEVKKEFYSRDDSQRVKFYSTGSLHSFQSAHWRDTLSVEFEDSVPDPRGLPDVCRYICMMPRGVNA
;
A
#
# COMPACT_ATOMS: atom_id res chain seq x y z
N MET A 1 -5.48 -30.17 17.09
CA MET A 1 -4.94 -30.43 15.74
C MET A 1 -3.53 -29.88 15.71
N ALA A 2 -2.53 -30.68 15.34
CA ALA A 2 -1.16 -30.21 15.25
C ALA A 2 -1.04 -29.27 14.04
N GLN A 3 -0.72 -28.01 14.28
CA GLN A 3 -0.33 -27.08 13.22
C GLN A 3 0.91 -27.67 12.54
N VAL A 4 0.82 -28.01 11.25
CA VAL A 4 1.99 -28.32 10.45
C VAL A 4 2.71 -27.01 10.24
N MET A 5 3.67 -26.70 11.11
CA MET A 5 4.55 -25.55 10.93
C MET A 5 5.23 -25.72 9.56
N PRO A 6 5.13 -24.73 8.65
CA PRO A 6 5.83 -24.81 7.37
C PRO A 6 7.33 -24.95 7.59
N ASN A 7 8.02 -25.61 6.65
CA ASN A 7 9.45 -25.87 6.74
C ASN A 7 10.24 -24.56 6.95
N GLN A 8 11.10 -24.52 7.97
CA GLN A 8 11.98 -23.39 8.30
C GLN A 8 12.80 -22.88 7.10
N SER A 9 13.16 -23.76 6.14
CA SER A 9 13.90 -23.36 4.94
C SER A 9 13.06 -22.50 3.98
N ALA A 10 11.78 -22.84 3.76
CA ALA A 10 10.89 -22.10 2.86
C ALA A 10 10.58 -20.69 3.39
N PHE A 11 10.54 -20.52 4.72
CA PHE A 11 10.43 -19.22 5.35
C PHE A 11 11.67 -18.35 5.17
N SER A 12 12.85 -18.95 5.28
CA SER A 12 14.12 -18.25 5.05
C SER A 12 14.22 -17.71 3.62
N ASP A 13 13.74 -18.47 2.64
CA ASP A 13 13.81 -18.08 1.24
C ASP A 13 12.84 -16.95 0.90
N LYS A 14 11.60 -17.00 1.39
CA LYS A 14 10.63 -15.89 1.26
C LYS A 14 11.15 -14.60 1.90
N ALA A 15 11.80 -14.68 3.05
CA ALA A 15 12.36 -13.50 3.72
C ALA A 15 13.50 -12.86 2.90
N LYS A 16 14.39 -13.67 2.31
CA LYS A 16 15.46 -13.16 1.43
C LYS A 16 14.89 -12.50 0.18
N GLU A 17 13.88 -13.12 -0.42
CA GLU A 17 13.17 -12.57 -1.59
C GLU A 17 12.47 -11.25 -1.25
N ALA A 18 11.80 -11.17 -0.09
CA ALA A 18 11.18 -9.94 0.41
C ALA A 18 12.20 -8.81 0.57
N ILE A 19 13.36 -9.11 1.17
CA ILE A 19 14.45 -8.14 1.36
C ILE A 19 15.02 -7.70 0.00
N ALA A 20 15.20 -8.63 -0.95
CA ALA A 20 15.68 -8.30 -2.28
C ALA A 20 14.68 -7.40 -3.03
N PHE A 21 13.38 -7.72 -2.94
CA PHE A 21 12.30 -6.94 -3.51
C PHE A 21 12.22 -5.52 -2.91
N ASP A 22 12.22 -5.40 -1.58
CA ASP A 22 12.17 -4.10 -0.87
C ASP A 22 13.35 -3.19 -1.25
N LYS A 23 14.55 -3.76 -1.42
CA LYS A 23 15.74 -3.03 -1.89
C LYS A 23 15.57 -2.43 -3.28
N THR A 24 14.72 -2.99 -4.14
CA THR A 24 14.44 -2.39 -5.45
C THR A 24 13.70 -1.05 -5.31
N LYS A 25 12.90 -0.89 -4.25
CA LYS A 25 12.04 0.28 -4.00
C LYS A 25 11.06 0.60 -5.14
N THR A 26 10.87 -0.33 -6.07
CA THR A 26 10.03 -0.15 -7.26
C THR A 26 8.55 -0.45 -6.99
N GLY A 27 8.29 -1.24 -5.94
CA GLY A 27 6.96 -1.72 -5.59
C GLY A 27 6.44 -2.79 -6.54
N VAL A 28 5.23 -3.25 -6.27
CA VAL A 28 4.52 -4.27 -7.05
C VAL A 28 4.21 -3.76 -8.45
N LYS A 29 3.87 -2.48 -8.60
CA LYS A 29 3.69 -1.85 -9.92
C LYS A 29 4.96 -1.97 -10.77
N GLY A 30 6.14 -1.84 -10.17
CA GLY A 30 7.42 -2.04 -10.86
C GLY A 30 7.61 -3.46 -11.38
N LEU A 31 7.13 -4.48 -10.66
CA LEU A 31 7.14 -5.87 -11.15
C LEU A 31 6.18 -6.05 -12.33
N ILE A 32 4.98 -5.49 -12.23
CA ILE A 32 3.97 -5.56 -13.30
C ILE A 32 4.51 -4.88 -14.57
N ASP A 33 5.10 -3.70 -14.44
CA ASP A 33 5.68 -2.94 -15.57
C ASP A 33 6.88 -3.66 -16.19
N ALA A 34 7.63 -4.45 -15.40
CA ALA A 34 8.69 -5.33 -15.90
C ALA A 34 8.16 -6.58 -16.64
N GLY A 35 6.85 -6.80 -16.64
CA GLY A 35 6.22 -7.88 -17.39
C GLY A 35 6.27 -9.25 -16.72
N VAL A 36 6.22 -9.31 -15.37
CA VAL A 36 6.12 -10.60 -14.67
C VAL A 36 4.89 -11.39 -15.14
N ASP A 37 5.09 -12.66 -15.48
CA ASP A 37 4.05 -13.57 -15.98
C ASP A 37 3.47 -14.47 -14.87
N THR A 38 4.16 -14.54 -13.74
CA THR A 38 3.84 -15.39 -12.60
C THR A 38 3.98 -14.61 -11.30
N ILE A 39 3.14 -14.93 -10.32
CA ILE A 39 3.17 -14.30 -9.00
C ILE A 39 4.39 -14.84 -8.25
N PRO A 40 5.36 -14.00 -7.85
CA PRO A 40 6.52 -14.43 -7.07
C PRO A 40 6.11 -15.10 -5.75
N ALA A 41 6.86 -16.12 -5.33
CA ALA A 41 6.52 -16.98 -4.21
C ALA A 41 6.36 -16.18 -2.89
N LEU A 42 7.13 -15.10 -2.74
CA LEU A 42 6.98 -14.04 -1.76
C LEU A 42 5.52 -13.64 -1.46
N PHE A 43 4.66 -13.56 -2.48
CA PHE A 43 3.29 -13.06 -2.38
C PHE A 43 2.21 -14.15 -2.27
N VAL A 44 2.59 -15.42 -2.48
CA VAL A 44 1.64 -16.54 -2.47
C VAL A 44 1.29 -16.93 -1.03
N GLN A 45 0.07 -16.56 -0.61
CA GLN A 45 -0.48 -16.90 0.70
C GLN A 45 -0.72 -18.42 0.82
N PRO A 46 -0.28 -19.06 1.93
CA PRO A 46 -0.62 -20.45 2.20
C PRO A 46 -2.14 -20.65 2.33
N PRO A 47 -2.69 -21.78 1.86
CA PRO A 47 -4.12 -22.08 1.95
C PRO A 47 -4.68 -22.00 3.38
N GLU A 48 -3.85 -22.25 4.39
CA GLU A 48 -4.20 -22.21 5.81
C GLU A 48 -4.60 -20.81 6.32
N PHE A 49 -4.18 -19.75 5.61
CA PHE A 49 -4.52 -18.37 5.95
C PHE A 49 -5.64 -17.79 5.09
N LEU A 50 -6.19 -18.59 4.17
CA LEU A 50 -7.35 -18.16 3.39
C LEU A 50 -8.60 -18.26 4.28
N PRO A 51 -9.45 -17.23 4.32
CA PRO A 51 -10.72 -17.33 5.02
C PRO A 51 -11.54 -18.47 4.42
N ASP A 52 -12.24 -19.21 5.27
CA ASP A 52 -13.18 -20.23 4.79
C ASP A 52 -14.28 -19.51 3.99
N PRO A 53 -14.53 -19.90 2.73
CA PRO A 53 -15.54 -19.27 1.88
C PRO A 53 -16.96 -19.35 2.44
N SER A 54 -17.21 -20.18 3.46
CA SER A 54 -18.46 -20.24 4.22
C SER A 54 -18.52 -19.27 5.42
N THR A 55 -17.45 -18.53 5.69
CA THR A 55 -17.45 -17.49 6.74
C THR A 55 -18.18 -16.27 6.23
N ASP A 56 -19.41 -16.05 6.71
CA ASP A 56 -20.12 -14.79 6.54
C ASP A 56 -19.39 -13.69 7.31
N ALA A 57 -18.41 -13.06 6.68
CA ALA A 57 -17.88 -11.79 7.14
C ALA A 57 -19.02 -10.79 7.14
N ALA A 58 -19.31 -10.19 8.29
CA ALA A 58 -20.34 -9.15 8.38
C ALA A 58 -20.07 -8.09 7.30
N PRO A 59 -21.04 -7.78 6.43
CA PRO A 59 -20.82 -6.79 5.39
C PRO A 59 -20.49 -5.45 6.06
N GLY A 60 -19.40 -4.82 5.62
CA GLY A 60 -19.05 -3.49 6.09
C GLY A 60 -20.19 -2.49 5.87
N LEU A 61 -20.31 -1.51 6.76
CA LEU A 61 -21.31 -0.44 6.61
C LEU A 61 -20.96 0.46 5.43
N GLN A 62 -21.92 0.67 4.53
CA GLN A 62 -21.81 1.68 3.46
C GLN A 62 -22.69 2.89 3.80
N ILE A 63 -22.08 4.08 3.78
CA ILE A 63 -22.79 5.35 4.00
C ILE A 63 -22.95 6.05 2.65
N VAL A 64 -24.18 6.40 2.31
CA VAL A 64 -24.51 7.23 1.13
C VAL A 64 -24.94 8.63 1.59
N ASN A 65 -24.92 9.62 0.69
CA ASN A 65 -25.28 11.01 1.01
C ASN A 65 -24.48 11.61 2.18
N HIS A 66 -23.21 11.22 2.31
CA HIS A 66 -22.28 11.63 3.37
C HIS A 66 -21.85 13.12 3.33
N GLY A 67 -22.39 13.93 2.43
CA GLY A 67 -22.07 15.36 2.30
C GLY A 67 -20.73 15.69 1.65
N VAL A 68 -19.78 14.74 1.59
CA VAL A 68 -18.51 14.92 0.84
C VAL A 68 -18.79 15.15 -0.66
N PRO A 69 -18.34 16.26 -1.26
CA PRO A 69 -18.55 16.54 -2.68
C PRO A 69 -17.92 15.49 -3.60
N LEU A 70 -18.62 15.13 -4.68
CA LEU A 70 -18.11 14.18 -5.69
C LEU A 70 -16.78 14.63 -6.30
N SER A 71 -16.57 15.93 -6.48
CA SER A 71 -15.31 16.49 -6.99
C SER A 71 -14.11 16.16 -6.09
N VAL A 72 -14.29 16.14 -4.77
CA VAL A 72 -13.24 15.77 -3.81
C VAL A 72 -12.91 14.28 -3.94
N MET A 73 -13.93 13.41 -3.94
CA MET A 73 -13.71 11.96 -4.08
C MET A 73 -13.04 11.60 -5.41
N ASN A 74 -13.48 12.22 -6.51
CA ASN A 74 -12.84 12.04 -7.82
C ASN A 74 -11.40 12.57 -7.83
N GLY A 75 -11.15 13.71 -7.20
CA GLY A 75 -9.80 14.26 -7.06
C GLY A 75 -8.87 13.32 -6.29
N VAL A 76 -9.34 12.68 -5.21
CA VAL A 76 -8.55 11.68 -4.47
C VAL A 76 -8.22 10.50 -5.36
N LEU A 77 -9.21 9.93 -6.06
CA LEU A 77 -9.00 8.80 -6.97
C LEU A 77 -8.00 9.15 -8.08
N GLU A 78 -8.13 10.33 -8.67
CA GLU A 78 -7.24 10.80 -9.72
C GLU A 78 -5.82 11.02 -9.20
N SER A 79 -5.64 11.67 -8.05
CA SER A 79 -4.31 11.86 -7.44
C SER A 79 -3.62 10.54 -7.12
N VAL A 80 -4.32 9.56 -6.55
CA VAL A 80 -3.74 8.24 -6.26
C VAL A 80 -3.35 7.51 -7.55
N ARG A 81 -4.17 7.58 -8.60
CA ARG A 81 -3.83 7.02 -9.92
C ARG A 81 -2.60 7.68 -10.50
N ARG A 82 -2.58 9.02 -10.57
CA ARG A 82 -1.45 9.81 -11.08
C ARG A 82 -0.17 9.57 -10.29
N PHE A 83 -0.25 9.32 -8.99
CA PHE A 83 0.92 8.94 -8.20
C PHE A 83 1.44 7.57 -8.63
N ASN A 84 0.58 6.55 -8.72
CA ASN A 84 1.01 5.19 -9.01
C ASN A 84 1.54 5.00 -10.44
N GLU A 85 1.04 5.77 -11.41
CA GLU A 85 1.51 5.78 -12.81
C GLU A 85 2.78 6.60 -13.05
N GLN A 86 3.33 7.29 -12.04
CA GLN A 86 4.62 7.95 -12.20
C GLN A 86 5.76 6.93 -12.37
N PRO A 87 6.85 7.33 -13.06
CA PRO A 87 8.07 6.52 -13.14
C PRO A 87 8.54 6.10 -11.75
N SER A 88 9.09 4.89 -11.65
CA SER A 88 9.62 4.35 -10.39
C SER A 88 10.62 5.30 -9.73
N GLU A 89 11.43 5.99 -10.51
CA GLU A 89 12.47 6.90 -9.99
C GLU A 89 11.87 8.06 -9.18
N VAL A 90 10.71 8.57 -9.58
CA VAL A 90 10.03 9.64 -8.81
C VAL A 90 9.41 9.07 -7.54
N LYS A 91 8.77 7.90 -7.62
CA LYS A 91 8.16 7.26 -6.44
C LYS A 91 9.20 6.84 -5.39
N LYS A 92 10.42 6.48 -5.82
CA LYS A 92 11.54 6.09 -4.95
C LYS A 92 11.99 7.22 -4.02
N GLU A 93 11.79 8.48 -4.40
CA GLU A 93 12.08 9.63 -3.53
C GLU A 93 11.25 9.61 -2.24
N PHE A 94 10.05 9.05 -2.31
CA PHE A 94 9.14 8.89 -1.18
C PHE A 94 9.30 7.53 -0.49
N TYR A 95 10.13 6.62 -1.01
CA TYR A 95 10.19 5.26 -0.50
C TYR A 95 10.82 5.20 0.90
N SER A 96 10.08 4.70 1.87
CA SER A 96 10.58 4.57 3.23
C SER A 96 9.86 3.52 4.06
N ARG A 97 10.62 2.95 5.00
CA ARG A 97 10.15 2.04 6.06
C ARG A 97 10.13 2.71 7.43
N ASP A 98 10.53 3.98 7.51
CA ASP A 98 10.55 4.75 8.75
C ASP A 98 9.14 5.21 9.11
N ASP A 99 8.63 4.76 10.25
CA ASP A 99 7.30 5.10 10.71
C ASP A 99 7.15 6.54 11.21
N SER A 100 8.26 7.24 11.46
CA SER A 100 8.23 8.67 11.76
C SER A 100 8.01 9.56 10.54
N GLN A 101 8.17 9.02 9.33
CA GLN A 101 7.93 9.78 8.09
C GLN A 101 6.44 9.85 7.77
N ARG A 102 5.89 11.05 7.99
CA ARG A 102 4.47 11.38 7.77
C ARG A 102 4.00 11.25 6.33
N VAL A 103 4.91 11.38 5.35
CA VAL A 103 4.62 11.18 3.93
C VAL A 103 5.60 10.14 3.43
N LYS A 104 5.11 8.94 3.09
CA LYS A 104 5.95 7.83 2.66
C LYS A 104 5.25 6.92 1.68
N PHE A 105 6.02 6.38 0.76
CA PHE A 105 5.66 5.30 -0.14
C PHE A 105 6.33 4.02 0.34
N TYR A 106 5.63 2.90 0.28
CA TYR A 106 6.23 1.60 0.55
C TYR A 106 5.43 0.49 -0.13
N SER A 107 6.09 -0.64 -0.34
CA SER A 107 5.49 -1.85 -0.85
C SER A 107 5.69 -2.97 0.13
N THR A 108 4.68 -3.82 0.32
CA THR A 108 4.71 -4.98 1.24
C THR A 108 4.87 -4.62 2.73
N GLY A 109 3.92 -5.04 3.58
CA GLY A 109 3.92 -4.68 5.01
C GLY A 109 5.01 -5.36 5.86
N SER A 110 5.42 -6.58 5.54
CA SER A 110 6.30 -7.37 6.42
C SER A 110 7.50 -7.96 5.69
N LEU A 111 8.70 -7.56 6.10
CA LEU A 111 9.99 -8.10 5.62
C LEU A 111 10.53 -9.23 6.51
N HIS A 112 9.87 -9.48 7.64
CA HIS A 112 10.38 -10.35 8.71
C HIS A 112 9.36 -11.38 9.22
N SER A 113 8.18 -11.50 8.62
CA SER A 113 7.15 -12.44 9.08
C SER A 113 7.17 -13.78 8.37
N PHE A 114 6.64 -14.79 9.08
CA PHE A 114 6.14 -16.06 8.54
C PHE A 114 4.99 -15.92 7.53
N GLN A 115 4.43 -14.71 7.36
CA GLN A 115 3.34 -14.42 6.43
C GLN A 115 3.87 -13.99 5.07
N SER A 116 3.12 -14.32 4.02
CA SER A 116 3.46 -13.90 2.67
C SER A 116 3.21 -12.40 2.50
N ALA A 117 4.01 -11.75 1.67
CA ALA A 117 3.89 -10.35 1.38
C ALA A 117 2.52 -9.99 0.79
N HIS A 118 2.11 -8.75 1.00
CA HIS A 118 0.94 -8.21 0.33
C HIS A 118 1.33 -7.79 -1.09
N TRP A 119 0.55 -8.23 -2.08
CA TRP A 119 0.60 -7.71 -3.44
C TRP A 119 -0.03 -6.30 -3.49
N ARG A 120 0.65 -5.32 -2.88
CA ARG A 120 0.14 -3.97 -2.66
C ARG A 120 1.27 -2.96 -2.56
N ASP A 121 1.05 -1.84 -3.23
CA ASP A 121 1.78 -0.59 -3.07
C ASP A 121 0.94 0.41 -2.25
N THR A 122 1.58 1.17 -1.37
CA THR A 122 0.91 2.10 -0.45
C THR A 122 1.63 3.45 -0.44
N LEU A 123 0.87 4.53 -0.64
CA LEU A 123 1.26 5.88 -0.26
C LEU A 123 0.53 6.22 1.04
N SER A 124 1.28 6.55 2.10
CA SER A 124 0.76 7.05 3.37
C SER A 124 0.99 8.55 3.48
N VAL A 125 -0.04 9.28 3.90
CA VAL A 125 0.00 10.71 4.20
C VAL A 125 -0.72 10.93 5.53
N GLU A 126 0.04 11.30 6.55
CA GLU A 126 -0.45 11.44 7.92
C GLU A 126 -0.74 12.90 8.27
N PHE A 127 -2.02 13.20 8.54
CA PHE A 127 -2.50 14.56 8.75
C PHE A 127 -2.57 15.03 10.21
N GLU A 128 -2.28 14.15 11.18
CA GLU A 128 -2.34 14.35 12.65
C GLU A 128 -2.98 15.70 13.11
N ASP A 129 -2.23 16.51 13.89
CA ASP A 129 -2.70 17.79 14.41
C ASP A 129 -2.43 18.96 13.45
N SER A 130 -1.69 18.72 12.37
CA SER A 130 -1.27 19.75 11.42
C SER A 130 -1.23 19.23 10.00
N VAL A 131 -1.56 20.12 9.06
CA VAL A 131 -1.39 19.85 7.63
C VAL A 131 0.10 19.54 7.35
N PRO A 132 0.44 18.43 6.67
CA PRO A 132 1.81 18.14 6.29
C PRO A 132 2.43 19.29 5.48
N ASP A 133 3.74 19.48 5.57
CA ASP A 133 4.43 20.45 4.72
C ASP A 133 4.11 20.15 3.24
N PRO A 134 3.51 21.08 2.49
CA PRO A 134 3.15 20.86 1.09
C PRO A 134 4.35 20.42 0.25
N ARG A 135 5.56 20.86 0.58
CA ARG A 135 6.80 20.53 -0.14
C ARG A 135 7.18 19.05 0.02
N GLY A 136 6.74 18.41 1.10
CA GLY A 136 6.94 16.98 1.34
C GLY A 136 5.92 16.07 0.66
N LEU A 137 4.87 16.63 0.04
CA LEU A 137 3.85 15.86 -0.68
C LEU A 137 4.27 15.64 -2.14
N PRO A 138 3.93 14.47 -2.73
CA PRO A 138 4.00 14.29 -4.17
C PRO A 138 3.21 15.38 -4.88
N ASP A 139 3.80 15.98 -5.91
CA ASP A 139 3.21 17.12 -6.63
C ASP A 139 1.77 16.84 -7.09
N VAL A 140 1.53 15.62 -7.59
CA VAL A 140 0.21 15.18 -8.07
C VAL A 140 -0.85 15.01 -6.98
N CYS A 141 -0.43 14.87 -5.72
CA CYS A 141 -1.30 14.73 -4.54
C CYS A 141 -1.45 16.06 -3.78
N ARG A 142 -0.54 17.02 -3.98
CA ARG A 142 -0.48 18.26 -3.19
C ARG A 142 -1.81 19.00 -3.17
N TYR A 143 -2.43 19.22 -4.33
CA TYR A 143 -3.69 19.97 -4.39
C TYR A 143 -4.82 19.32 -3.57
N ILE A 144 -5.05 18.00 -3.75
CA ILE A 144 -6.15 17.31 -3.06
C ILE A 144 -5.90 17.20 -1.55
N CYS A 145 -4.65 16.99 -1.13
CA CYS A 145 -4.26 16.92 0.27
C CYS A 145 -4.36 18.29 0.97
N MET A 146 -4.14 19.39 0.23
CA MET A 146 -4.14 20.76 0.76
C MET A 146 -5.46 21.50 0.52
N MET A 147 -6.51 20.81 0.07
CA MET A 147 -7.82 21.45 -0.11
C MET A 147 -8.25 22.11 1.20
N PRO A 148 -8.69 23.39 1.16
CA PRO A 148 -9.18 24.06 2.36
C PRO A 148 -10.28 23.21 2.97
N ARG A 149 -10.18 22.95 4.29
CA ARG A 149 -11.31 22.41 5.04
C ARG A 149 -12.45 23.39 4.83
N GLY A 150 -13.53 22.95 4.19
CA GLY A 150 -14.64 23.82 3.87
C GLY A 150 -15.07 24.59 5.10
N VAL A 151 -14.88 25.92 5.07
CA VAL A 151 -15.74 26.82 5.84
C VAL A 151 -17.12 26.61 5.25
N ASN A 152 -18.02 26.03 6.04
CA ASN A 152 -19.43 25.92 5.66
C ASN A 152 -19.91 27.31 5.22
N ALA A 153 -20.47 27.38 4.01
CA ALA A 153 -21.32 28.48 3.59
C ALA A 153 -22.67 28.38 4.32
#